data_AF-A0A7X7MZS3-F1
#
_entry.id   AF-A0A7X7MZS3-F1
#
_cell.length_a   1.000
_cell.length_b   1.000
_cell.length_c   1.000
_cell.angle_alpha   90.00
_cell.angle_beta   90.00
_cell.angle_gamma   90.00
#
_symmetry.space_group_name_H-M   'P 1'
#
loop_
_entity.id
_entity.type
_entity.pdbx_description
1 polymer ?
#
loop_
_entity_poly.entity_id
_entity_poly.type
_entity_poly.pdbx_seq_one_letter_code
_entity_poly.pdbx_strand_id
1 'polypeptide(L)'
;GLLEANEINQTDLIVNRLRLDMIRRGDMMSVDDVVEILAIPLLGAIPDDESIVIATNQGEPLAGTNTAVGKIFTHICKKIMDADMKPNDLNSNRTIWNKMFASRKRN
;
A
#
# COMPACT_ATOMS: atom_id res chain seq x y z
N GLY A 1 -16.84 -15.35 6.73
CA GLY A 1 -15.57 -15.09 7.43
C GLY A 1 -15.82 -14.63 8.86
N LEU A 2 -14.78 -14.56 9.72
CA LEU A 2 -14.93 -14.15 11.14
C LEU A 2 -15.56 -12.76 11.31
N LEU A 3 -15.30 -11.84 10.37
CA LEU A 3 -15.84 -10.48 10.37
C LEU A 3 -17.34 -10.45 10.00
N GLU A 4 -17.75 -11.19 8.97
CA GLU A 4 -19.16 -11.34 8.57
C GLU A 4 -19.99 -11.98 9.68
N ALA A 5 -19.42 -12.93 10.43
CA ALA A 5 -20.07 -13.56 11.58
C ALA A 5 -20.31 -12.57 12.74
N ASN A 6 -19.63 -11.42 12.74
CA ASN A 6 -19.83 -10.32 13.69
C ASN A 6 -20.60 -9.14 13.06
N GLU A 7 -21.37 -9.38 11.99
CA GLU A 7 -22.19 -8.37 11.29
C GLU A 7 -21.37 -7.20 10.68
N ILE A 8 -20.06 -7.39 10.49
CA ILE A 8 -19.20 -6.42 9.80
C ILE A 8 -19.28 -6.69 8.30
N ASN A 9 -20.14 -5.93 7.62
CA ASN A 9 -20.47 -6.14 6.21
C ASN A 9 -19.54 -5.40 5.24
N GLN A 10 -18.88 -4.33 5.67
CA GLN A 10 -17.94 -3.58 4.86
C GLN A 10 -16.53 -3.78 5.42
N THR A 11 -15.66 -4.36 4.61
CA THR A 11 -14.27 -4.61 4.95
C THR A 11 -13.36 -4.14 3.84
N ASP A 12 -12.25 -3.54 4.23
CA ASP A 12 -11.28 -2.90 3.37
C ASP A 12 -9.88 -3.26 3.88
N LEU A 13 -8.95 -3.51 2.95
CA LEU A 13 -7.61 -4.02 3.27
C LEU A 13 -6.54 -2.93 3.11
N ILE A 14 -5.69 -2.80 4.11
CA ILE A 14 -4.40 -2.09 4.01
C ILE A 14 -3.30 -3.09 4.34
N VAL A 15 -2.33 -3.25 3.44
CA VAL A 15 -1.15 -4.07 3.70
C VAL A 15 -0.02 -3.16 4.15
N ASN A 16 0.46 -3.34 5.37
CA ASN A 16 1.48 -2.48 5.98
C ASN A 16 2.85 -3.18 6.07
N ARG A 17 3.91 -2.38 6.23
CA ARG A 17 5.31 -2.82 6.41
C ARG A 17 5.83 -3.74 5.31
N LEU A 18 5.49 -3.42 4.07
CA LEU A 18 5.96 -4.18 2.91
C LEU A 18 7.45 -3.95 2.70
N ARG A 19 8.21 -5.04 2.65
CA ARG A 19 9.64 -5.04 2.29
C ARG A 19 9.82 -5.57 0.89
N LEU A 20 9.97 -4.68 -0.07
CA LEU A 20 9.99 -5.00 -1.50
C LEU A 20 11.12 -5.98 -1.88
N ASP A 21 12.25 -5.91 -1.18
CA ASP A 21 13.39 -6.80 -1.39
C ASP A 21 13.07 -8.24 -0.95
N MET A 22 12.34 -8.43 0.15
CA MET A 22 11.88 -9.76 0.57
C MET A 22 10.83 -10.33 -0.38
N ILE A 23 9.90 -9.50 -0.86
CA ILE A 23 8.87 -9.94 -1.81
C ILE A 23 9.52 -10.44 -3.09
N ARG A 24 10.53 -9.72 -3.61
CA ARG A 24 11.27 -10.13 -4.81
C ARG A 24 12.05 -11.44 -4.62
N ARG A 25 12.51 -11.73 -3.40
CA ARG A 25 13.27 -12.96 -3.09
C ARG A 25 12.35 -14.14 -2.73
N GLY A 26 11.05 -13.90 -2.54
CA GLY A 26 10.07 -14.91 -2.13
C GLY A 26 9.99 -15.14 -0.61
N ASP A 27 10.70 -14.33 0.19
CA ASP A 27 10.71 -14.45 1.66
C ASP A 27 9.51 -13.75 2.32
N MET A 28 8.74 -13.00 1.54
CA MET A 28 7.52 -12.30 1.97
C MET A 28 6.45 -12.43 0.89
N MET A 29 5.21 -12.65 1.31
CA MET A 29 4.05 -12.73 0.43
C MET A 29 3.82 -11.40 -0.31
N SER A 30 3.42 -11.46 -1.59
CA SER A 30 3.11 -10.25 -2.35
C SER A 30 1.74 -9.68 -1.96
N VAL A 31 1.49 -8.41 -2.27
CA VAL A 31 0.18 -7.77 -2.02
C VAL A 31 -0.93 -8.48 -2.82
N ASP A 32 -0.63 -8.91 -4.03
CA ASP A 32 -1.60 -9.59 -4.90
C ASP A 32 -2.01 -10.94 -4.29
N ASP A 33 -1.06 -11.72 -3.76
CA ASP A 33 -1.36 -13.00 -3.08
C ASP A 33 -2.23 -12.79 -1.84
N VAL A 34 -1.97 -11.74 -1.05
CA VAL A 34 -2.78 -11.41 0.14
C VAL A 34 -4.22 -11.07 -0.26
N VAL A 35 -4.40 -10.30 -1.33
CA VAL A 35 -5.73 -9.92 -1.83
C VAL A 35 -6.48 -11.16 -2.34
N GLU A 36 -5.81 -12.07 -3.05
CA GLU A 36 -6.40 -13.32 -3.52
C GLU A 36 -6.87 -14.21 -2.37
N ILE A 37 -6.04 -14.38 -1.34
CA ILE A 37 -6.35 -15.23 -0.18
C ILE A 37 -7.50 -14.65 0.65
N LEU A 38 -7.49 -13.34 0.90
CA LEU A 38 -8.46 -12.72 1.79
C LEU A 38 -9.78 -12.36 1.07
N ALA A 39 -9.74 -12.19 -0.25
CA ALA A 39 -10.87 -11.70 -1.05
C ALA A 39 -11.45 -10.36 -0.55
N ILE A 40 -10.60 -9.50 0.03
CA ILE A 40 -10.98 -8.18 0.56
C ILE A 40 -10.47 -7.07 -0.39
N PRO A 41 -11.28 -6.04 -0.70
CA PRO A 41 -10.86 -4.90 -1.50
C PRO A 41 -9.63 -4.18 -0.92
N LEU A 42 -8.62 -3.93 -1.75
CA LEU A 42 -7.40 -3.24 -1.33
C LEU A 42 -7.58 -1.70 -1.37
N LEU A 43 -7.47 -1.08 -0.20
CA LEU A 43 -7.35 0.38 -0.09
C LEU A 43 -5.95 0.87 -0.42
N GLY A 44 -4.92 0.19 0.09
CA GLY A 44 -3.54 0.56 -0.19
C GLY A 44 -2.48 -0.34 0.44
N ALA A 45 -1.24 -0.04 0.10
CA ALA A 45 -0.06 -0.78 0.50
C ALA A 45 1.01 0.21 0.99
N ILE A 46 1.54 0.00 2.20
CA ILE A 46 2.50 0.89 2.85
C ILE A 46 3.85 0.17 2.98
N PRO A 47 4.93 0.68 2.37
CA PRO A 47 6.26 0.12 2.54
C PRO A 47 6.82 0.38 3.94
N ASP A 48 7.75 -0.47 4.37
CA ASP A 48 8.59 -0.17 5.54
C ASP A 48 9.53 1.01 5.19
N ASP A 49 9.57 2.04 6.03
CA ASP A 49 10.29 3.28 5.74
C ASP A 49 10.76 3.95 7.05
N GLU A 50 11.98 4.50 7.05
CA GLU A 50 12.56 5.17 8.22
C GLU A 50 11.76 6.40 8.66
N SER A 51 11.12 7.11 7.72
CA SER A 51 10.31 8.28 8.04
C SER A 51 9.15 7.94 8.97
N ILE A 52 8.61 6.71 8.93
CA ILE A 52 7.55 6.25 9.83
C ILE A 52 8.08 6.18 11.26
N VAL A 53 9.28 5.64 11.43
CA VAL A 53 9.93 5.51 12.74
C VAL A 53 10.23 6.89 13.31
N ILE A 54 10.79 7.79 12.49
CA ILE A 54 11.11 9.17 12.89
C ILE A 54 9.85 9.92 13.32
N ALA A 55 8.81 9.88 12.49
CA ALA A 55 7.51 10.52 12.75
C ALA A 55 6.87 10.01 14.06
N THR A 56 6.88 8.69 14.26
CA THR A 56 6.33 8.07 15.48
C THR A 56 7.07 8.57 16.73
N ASN A 57 8.39 8.68 16.69
CA ASN A 57 9.19 9.16 17.82
C ASN A 57 9.02 10.66 18.08
N GLN A 58 8.74 11.45 17.04
CA GLN A 58 8.53 12.89 17.14
C GLN A 58 7.09 13.27 17.53
N GLY A 59 6.14 12.32 17.44
CA GLY A 59 4.72 12.60 17.65
C GLY A 59 4.07 13.38 16.51
N GLU A 60 4.72 13.45 15.35
CA GLU A 60 4.28 14.22 14.19
C GLU A 60 3.81 13.27 13.07
N PRO A 61 2.58 13.40 12.56
CA PRO A 61 2.06 12.49 11.55
C PRO A 61 2.71 12.70 10.17
N LEU A 62 2.96 11.62 9.43
CA LEU A 62 3.45 11.70 8.06
C LEU A 62 2.39 12.09 7.03
N ALA A 63 1.11 11.88 7.32
CA ALA A 63 0.03 12.21 6.40
C ALA A 63 0.05 13.70 6.06
N GLY A 64 0.04 14.05 4.77
CA GLY A 64 0.14 15.44 4.31
C GLY A 64 1.57 15.96 4.12
N THR A 65 2.59 15.19 4.49
CA THR A 65 3.99 15.52 4.18
C THR A 65 4.35 15.18 2.73
N ASN A 66 5.44 15.77 2.21
CA ASN A 66 5.90 15.53 0.84
C ASN A 66 6.73 14.21 0.70
N THR A 67 6.83 13.41 1.76
CA THR A 67 7.49 12.10 1.74
C THR A 67 6.71 11.10 0.88
N ALA A 68 7.37 10.02 0.42
CA ALA A 68 6.70 8.98 -0.34
C ALA A 68 5.57 8.33 0.49
N VAL A 69 5.86 7.99 1.74
CA VAL A 69 4.89 7.40 2.67
C VAL A 69 3.77 8.38 3.04
N GLY A 70 4.08 9.67 3.25
CA GLY A 70 3.08 10.70 3.51
C GLY A 70 2.05 10.81 2.39
N LYS A 71 2.51 10.75 1.13
CA LYS A 71 1.63 10.72 -0.05
C LYS A 71 0.76 9.47 -0.11
N ILE A 72 1.30 8.30 0.26
CA ILE A 72 0.54 7.03 0.32
C ILE A 72 -0.56 7.14 1.38
N PHE A 73 -0.24 7.58 2.60
CA PHE A 73 -1.24 7.79 3.65
C PHE A 73 -2.33 8.76 3.21
N THR A 74 -1.97 9.92 2.65
CA THR A 74 -2.95 10.89 2.14
C THR A 74 -3.81 10.30 1.03
N HIS A 75 -3.26 9.46 0.16
CA HIS A 75 -4.03 8.79 -0.88
C HIS A 75 -5.04 7.78 -0.30
N ILE A 76 -4.63 6.98 0.68
CA ILE A 76 -5.51 6.04 1.39
C ILE A 76 -6.64 6.81 2.09
N CYS A 77 -6.33 7.90 2.80
CA CYS A 77 -7.34 8.76 3.43
C CYS A 77 -8.36 9.29 2.40
N LYS A 78 -7.90 9.71 1.22
CA LYS A 78 -8.80 10.15 0.14
C LYS A 78 -9.72 9.05 -0.35
N LYS A 79 -9.22 7.82 -0.53
CA LYS A 79 -10.05 6.65 -0.92
C LYS A 79 -11.10 6.30 0.14
N ILE A 80 -10.77 6.49 1.42
CA ILE A 80 -11.73 6.27 2.52
C ILE A 80 -12.84 7.35 2.49
N MET A 81 -12.46 8.60 2.23
CA MET A 81 -13.41 9.72 2.21
C MET A 81 -14.26 9.77 0.94
N ASP A 82 -13.76 9.25 -0.18
CA ASP A 82 -14.41 9.28 -1.48
C ASP A 82 -14.46 7.86 -2.06
N ALA A 83 -15.51 7.12 -1.69
CA ALA A 83 -15.74 5.73 -2.10
C ALA A 83 -15.94 5.57 -3.63
N ASP A 84 -16.27 6.66 -4.34
CA ASP A 84 -16.45 6.70 -5.80
C ASP A 84 -15.20 7.21 -6.54
N MET A 85 -14.10 7.47 -5.83
CA MET A 85 -12.85 7.85 -6.46
C MET A 85 -12.41 6.71 -7.38
N LYS A 86 -12.52 6.93 -8.71
CA LYS A 86 -12.02 6.01 -9.74
C LYS A 86 -10.66 5.49 -9.30
N PRO A 87 -10.38 4.17 -9.35
CA PRO A 87 -9.07 3.62 -9.05
C PRO A 87 -8.07 4.42 -9.86
N ASN A 88 -7.35 5.31 -9.18
CA ASN A 88 -6.51 6.26 -9.88
C ASN A 88 -5.40 5.39 -10.44
N ASP A 89 -5.44 5.21 -11.75
CA ASP A 89 -4.82 4.12 -12.51
C ASP A 89 -3.51 3.67 -11.86
N LEU A 90 -3.57 2.71 -10.94
CA LEU A 90 -2.36 2.17 -10.31
C LEU A 90 -1.53 1.40 -11.36
N ASN A 91 -2.05 1.24 -12.59
CA ASN A 91 -1.28 0.87 -13.77
C ASN A 91 -0.32 1.97 -14.26
N SER A 92 -0.54 3.24 -13.95
CA SER A 92 0.48 4.28 -14.09
C SER A 92 1.66 3.98 -13.16
N ASN A 93 1.38 3.59 -11.90
CA ASN A 93 2.42 3.10 -11.00
C ASN A 93 3.02 1.78 -11.52
N ARG A 94 2.24 0.81 -11.99
CA ARG A 94 2.78 -0.43 -12.61
C ARG A 94 3.72 -0.10 -13.78
N THR A 95 3.43 0.95 -14.56
CA THR A 95 4.25 1.43 -15.67
C THR A 95 5.47 2.23 -15.21
N ILE A 96 5.36 3.06 -14.16
CA ILE A 96 6.47 3.83 -13.58
C ILE A 96 7.44 2.90 -12.84
N TRP A 97 6.91 1.97 -12.04
CA TRP A 97 7.67 0.91 -11.39
C TRP A 97 8.32 0.01 -12.45
N ASN A 98 7.59 -0.50 -13.46
CA ASN A 98 8.19 -1.31 -14.52
C ASN A 98 9.20 -0.54 -15.38
N LYS A 99 9.00 0.75 -15.69
CA LYS A 99 9.98 1.57 -16.42
C LYS A 99 11.22 1.88 -15.59
N MET A 100 11.09 2.08 -14.28
CA MET A 100 12.23 2.21 -13.35
C MET A 100 13.01 0.90 -13.23
N PHE A 101 12.34 -0.27 -13.28
CA PHE A 101 13.01 -1.58 -13.20
C PHE A 101 13.52 -2.12 -14.55
N ALA A 102 13.00 -1.67 -15.69
CA ALA A 102 13.44 -2.08 -17.03
C ALA A 102 14.74 -1.38 -17.48
N SER A 103 15.02 -0.16 -16.99
CA SER A 103 16.20 0.62 -17.40
C SER A 103 17.53 0.09 -16.85
N ARG A 104 17.51 -0.90 -15.93
CA ARG A 104 18.73 -1.46 -15.31
C ARG A 104 19.14 -2.83 -15.83
N LYS A 105 18.59 -3.26 -16.99
CA LYS A 105 18.98 -4.51 -17.67
C LYS A 105 19.73 -4.23 -18.99
N ARG A 106 20.84 -3.49 -18.90
CA ARG A 106 21.93 -3.47 -19.90
C ARG A 106 23.25 -3.31 -19.14
N ASN A 107 23.79 -4.44 -18.72
CA ASN A 107 25.19 -4.86 -18.76
C ASN A 107 25.33 -6.15 -17.96
#